data_AF-A0A1Q7CJU0-F1
#
_entry.id   AF-A0A1Q7CJU0-F1
#
_cell.length_a   1.000
_cell.length_b   1.000
_cell.length_c   1.000
_cell.angle_alpha   90.00
_cell.angle_beta   90.00
_cell.angle_gamma   90.00
#
_symmetry.space_group_name_H-M   'P 1'
#
loop_
_entity.id
_entity.type
_entity.pdbx_description
1 polymer ?
#
loop_
_entity_poly.entity_id
_entity_poly.type
_entity_poly.pdbx_seq_one_letter_code
_entity_poly.pdbx_strand_id
1 'polypeptide(L)'
;MPHFEQANGRKLLYVDGRPFTVLAVEIPWWDLIYGRYNETETAYDSLYPAAEKIGLNALKVPIKWSMVEPEKGVYDFSYIDHAKSMAEKHHLKVVLNWFGHYASGDGTIYGNLTGELYAPMYIVSDEKTYPRAVDGDGVIHHNAASYDYEPIIGREIAAFRAFMQHIMQVDSQTHTILMIQVENEIAVFGVDRKNPKMWRDHSPATSKRFADNGFTDDLKFSAWDLSYHWIRRITEAGAEVYPIPFFHNYVGGEIADWMVGGAPGEDVQTYLQNCPHISFIGVNSYFCAEWRPDYSCGRRIRCPDFCALGVDRILSRIQPALCLE
;
A
#
# COMPACT_ATOMS: atom_id res chain seq x y z
N MET A 1 1.33 14.31 17.14
CA MET A 1 1.67 13.33 16.10
C MET A 1 0.68 12.17 16.12
N PRO A 2 0.19 11.73 14.96
CA PRO A 2 -0.62 10.53 14.83
C PRO A 2 0.13 9.30 15.35
N HIS A 3 -0.53 8.46 16.14
CA HIS A 3 0.03 7.20 16.63
C HIS A 3 -1.09 6.26 17.06
N PHE A 4 -0.78 4.97 17.15
CA PHE A 4 -1.70 4.01 17.73
C PHE A 4 -1.38 3.75 19.20
N GLU A 5 -2.41 3.73 20.04
CA GLU A 5 -2.31 3.40 21.46
C GLU A 5 -3.26 2.25 21.80
N GLN A 6 -2.86 1.41 22.77
CA GLN A 6 -3.74 0.39 23.34
C GLN A 6 -4.62 1.00 24.44
N ALA A 7 -5.93 0.97 24.26
CA ALA A 7 -6.91 1.43 25.25
C ALA A 7 -8.01 0.36 25.41
N ASN A 8 -8.23 -0.12 26.64
CA ASN A 8 -9.25 -1.13 26.97
C ASN A 8 -9.19 -2.39 26.08
N GLY A 9 -7.97 -2.89 25.81
CA GLY A 9 -7.74 -4.06 24.96
C GLY A 9 -7.97 -3.83 23.47
N ARG A 10 -8.10 -2.58 23.02
CA ARG A 10 -8.26 -2.19 21.61
C ARG A 10 -7.16 -1.24 21.19
N LYS A 11 -6.71 -1.37 19.94
CA LYS A 11 -5.76 -0.44 19.32
C LYS A 11 -6.54 0.72 18.68
N LEU A 12 -6.30 1.94 19.11
CA LEU A 12 -6.98 3.15 18.64
C LEU A 12 -5.97 4.11 18.02
N LEU A 13 -6.36 4.79 16.94
CA LEU A 13 -5.58 5.89 16.39
C LEU A 13 -5.83 7.13 17.25
N TYR A 14 -4.76 7.77 17.68
CA TYR A 14 -4.77 9.06 18.36
C TYR A 14 -4.13 10.13 17.47
N VAL A 15 -4.79 11.28 17.37
CA VAL A 15 -4.29 12.47 16.68
C VAL A 15 -4.39 13.64 17.67
N ASP A 16 -3.26 14.29 17.93
CA ASP A 16 -3.16 15.42 18.87
C ASP A 16 -3.77 15.13 20.25
N GLY A 17 -3.50 13.93 20.77
CA GLY A 17 -3.93 13.48 22.09
C GLY A 17 -5.40 13.07 22.19
N ARG A 18 -6.12 12.94 21.06
CA ARG A 18 -7.52 12.51 21.04
C ARG A 18 -7.72 11.28 20.15
N PRO A 19 -8.58 10.32 20.54
CA PRO A 19 -8.98 9.24 19.64
C PRO A 19 -9.57 9.82 18.34
N PHE A 20 -9.16 9.26 17.21
CA PHE A 20 -9.54 9.72 15.88
C PHE A 20 -10.02 8.54 15.04
N THR A 21 -11.24 8.62 14.53
CA THR A 21 -11.78 7.66 13.55
C THR A 21 -11.63 8.27 12.17
N VAL A 22 -10.96 7.56 11.26
CA VAL A 22 -10.80 8.00 9.87
C VAL A 22 -12.08 7.72 9.10
N LEU A 23 -12.73 8.78 8.61
CA LEU A 23 -13.85 8.73 7.69
C LEU A 23 -13.35 9.31 6.38
N ALA A 24 -12.91 8.44 5.48
CA ALA A 24 -12.23 8.82 4.26
C ALA A 24 -12.85 8.19 3.02
N VAL A 25 -12.55 8.82 1.88
CA VAL A 25 -12.63 8.20 0.56
C VAL A 25 -11.26 8.25 -0.08
N GLU A 26 -10.94 7.22 -0.85
CA GLU A 26 -9.76 7.23 -1.72
C GLU A 26 -10.07 8.02 -2.99
N ILE A 27 -9.20 8.96 -3.33
CA ILE A 27 -9.32 9.71 -4.57
C ILE A 27 -8.72 8.92 -5.75
N PRO A 28 -9.20 9.15 -6.98
CA PRO A 28 -8.58 8.59 -8.18
C PRO A 28 -7.12 9.03 -8.38
N TRP A 29 -6.44 8.39 -9.33
CA TRP A 29 -5.03 8.71 -9.67
C TRP A 29 -4.71 8.68 -11.17
N TRP A 30 -5.59 8.14 -12.02
CA TRP A 30 -5.31 7.89 -13.44
C TRP A 30 -5.21 9.16 -14.29
N ASP A 31 -5.72 10.30 -13.82
CA ASP A 31 -5.60 11.60 -14.49
C ASP A 31 -4.35 12.37 -14.06
N LEU A 32 -3.52 11.81 -13.16
CA LEU A 32 -2.16 12.29 -12.88
C LEU A 32 -1.22 11.69 -13.92
N ILE A 33 -0.89 12.49 -14.94
CA ILE A 33 -0.29 11.99 -16.19
C ILE A 33 1.23 12.10 -16.15
N TYR A 34 1.91 10.98 -16.44
CA TYR A 34 3.37 10.96 -16.58
C TYR A 34 3.87 11.99 -17.61
N GLY A 35 4.96 12.67 -17.26
CA GLY A 35 5.54 13.77 -18.05
C GLY A 35 4.74 15.07 -17.98
N ARG A 36 3.60 15.07 -17.28
CA ARG A 36 2.72 16.23 -17.11
C ARG A 36 2.11 16.32 -15.71
N TYR A 37 2.85 15.88 -14.69
CA TYR A 37 2.32 15.84 -13.32
C TYR A 37 1.97 17.24 -12.81
N ASN A 38 2.80 18.24 -13.09
CA ASN A 38 2.53 19.63 -12.69
C ASN A 38 1.27 20.19 -13.37
N GLU A 39 1.02 19.88 -14.65
CA GLU A 39 -0.22 20.35 -15.31
C GLU A 39 -1.47 19.58 -14.89
N THR A 40 -1.31 18.44 -14.22
CA THR A 40 -2.41 17.54 -13.83
C THR A 40 -2.60 17.42 -12.32
N GLU A 41 -1.79 18.11 -11.52
CA GLU A 41 -1.83 18.06 -10.05
C GLU A 41 -3.21 18.46 -9.48
N THR A 42 -3.93 19.34 -10.19
CA THR A 42 -5.24 19.84 -9.79
C THR A 42 -6.42 18.98 -10.28
N ALA A 43 -6.17 17.83 -10.91
CA ALA A 43 -7.23 17.00 -11.53
C ALA A 43 -8.35 16.63 -10.54
N TYR A 44 -8.03 16.55 -9.25
CA TYR A 44 -8.93 16.08 -8.21
C TYR A 44 -9.31 17.13 -7.17
N ASP A 45 -9.01 18.41 -7.40
CA ASP A 45 -9.24 19.50 -6.45
C ASP A 45 -10.71 19.61 -6.02
N SER A 46 -11.63 19.31 -6.94
CA SER A 46 -13.07 19.34 -6.67
C SER A 46 -13.53 18.32 -5.62
N LEU A 47 -12.73 17.28 -5.34
CA LEU A 47 -13.07 16.24 -4.37
C LEU A 47 -12.89 16.68 -2.91
N TYR A 48 -11.99 17.63 -2.64
CA TYR A 48 -11.75 18.17 -1.30
C TYR A 48 -12.99 18.90 -0.73
N PRO A 49 -13.57 19.92 -1.39
CA PRO A 49 -14.79 20.54 -0.91
C PRO A 49 -15.99 19.58 -0.93
N ALA A 50 -16.01 18.61 -1.84
CA ALA A 50 -17.07 17.60 -1.88
C ALA A 50 -17.01 16.68 -0.64
N ALA A 51 -15.82 16.23 -0.26
CA ALA A 51 -15.57 15.39 0.91
C ALA A 51 -15.96 16.12 2.22
N GLU A 52 -15.53 17.37 2.37
CA GLU A 52 -15.94 18.23 3.49
C GLU A 52 -17.47 18.35 3.56
N LYS A 53 -18.13 18.61 2.43
CA LYS A 53 -19.59 18.79 2.35
C LYS A 53 -20.38 17.54 2.76
N ILE A 54 -19.87 16.34 2.50
CA ILE A 54 -20.53 15.08 2.89
C ILE A 54 -20.12 14.58 4.29
N GLY A 55 -19.31 15.36 5.02
CA GLY A 55 -18.93 15.08 6.40
C GLY A 55 -17.78 14.09 6.57
N LEU A 56 -16.97 13.88 5.54
CA LEU A 56 -15.69 13.17 5.69
C LEU A 56 -14.71 14.03 6.48
N ASN A 57 -13.78 13.37 7.17
CA ASN A 57 -12.72 14.06 7.92
C ASN A 57 -11.33 13.80 7.34
N ALA A 58 -11.22 12.96 6.33
CA ALA A 58 -9.97 12.68 5.64
C ALA A 58 -10.17 12.28 4.17
N LEU A 59 -9.09 12.33 3.40
CA LEU A 59 -8.98 11.72 2.07
C LEU A 59 -7.78 10.78 2.03
N LYS A 60 -7.89 9.68 1.29
CA LYS A 60 -6.76 8.81 0.96
C LYS A 60 -6.24 9.20 -0.44
N VAL A 61 -4.96 9.57 -0.52
CA VAL A 61 -4.35 10.20 -1.68
C VAL A 61 -3.21 9.34 -2.21
N PRO A 62 -3.35 8.76 -3.43
CA PRO A 62 -2.29 8.00 -4.08
C PRO A 62 -1.11 8.87 -4.52
N ILE A 63 0.10 8.42 -4.20
CA ILE A 63 1.37 9.06 -4.52
C ILE A 63 2.22 8.04 -5.28
N LYS A 64 2.38 8.23 -6.58
CA LYS A 64 3.21 7.35 -7.44
C LYS A 64 4.68 7.69 -7.24
N TRP A 65 5.54 6.68 -7.16
CA TRP A 65 6.98 6.90 -7.07
C TRP A 65 7.51 7.67 -8.29
N SER A 66 6.97 7.43 -9.48
CA SER A 66 7.24 8.20 -10.71
C SER A 66 6.97 9.70 -10.61
N MET A 67 6.03 10.13 -9.75
CA MET A 67 5.79 11.53 -9.43
C MET A 67 6.86 12.07 -8.48
N VAL A 68 7.21 11.27 -7.47
CA VAL A 68 8.15 11.66 -6.42
C VAL A 68 9.59 11.72 -6.91
N GLU A 69 9.99 10.83 -7.81
CA GLU A 69 11.34 10.75 -8.36
C GLU A 69 11.29 10.64 -9.90
N PRO A 70 10.94 11.74 -10.61
CA PRO A 70 10.81 11.71 -12.07
C PRO A 70 12.12 11.38 -12.79
N GLU A 71 13.26 11.79 -12.19
CA GLU A 71 14.61 11.42 -12.61
C GLU A 71 15.39 10.83 -11.44
N LYS A 72 16.35 9.95 -11.71
CA LYS A 72 17.09 9.24 -10.67
C LYS A 72 17.81 10.21 -9.72
N GLY A 73 17.39 10.24 -8.46
CA GLY A 73 17.92 11.09 -7.40
C GLY A 73 17.42 12.54 -7.43
N VAL A 74 16.48 12.88 -8.32
CA VAL A 74 15.83 14.19 -8.37
C VAL A 74 14.42 14.02 -7.86
N TYR A 75 14.07 14.73 -6.79
CA TYR A 75 12.79 14.59 -6.13
C TYR A 75 11.86 15.78 -6.39
N ASP A 76 10.59 15.49 -6.63
CA ASP A 76 9.52 16.47 -6.75
C ASP A 76 8.39 16.11 -5.77
N PHE A 77 8.10 17.02 -4.85
CA PHE A 77 7.08 16.84 -3.82
C PHE A 77 5.89 17.79 -3.96
N SER A 78 5.80 18.52 -5.08
CA SER A 78 4.73 19.48 -5.36
C SER A 78 3.33 18.91 -5.14
N TYR A 79 3.06 17.70 -5.63
CA TYR A 79 1.75 17.06 -5.47
C TYR A 79 1.41 16.75 -4.00
N ILE A 80 2.40 16.42 -3.17
CA ILE A 80 2.20 16.18 -1.74
C ILE A 80 1.87 17.50 -1.03
N ASP A 81 2.60 18.57 -1.36
CA ASP A 81 2.36 19.92 -0.83
C ASP A 81 0.98 20.43 -1.22
N HIS A 82 0.60 20.22 -2.49
CA HIS A 82 -0.72 20.57 -3.00
C HIS A 82 -1.82 19.79 -2.28
N ALA A 83 -1.69 18.46 -2.17
CA ALA A 83 -2.67 17.62 -1.48
C ALA A 83 -2.84 18.00 0.00
N LYS A 84 -1.75 18.33 0.69
CA LYS A 84 -1.77 18.81 2.08
C LYS A 84 -2.47 20.18 2.18
N SER A 85 -2.10 21.13 1.34
CA SER A 85 -2.68 22.47 1.29
C SER A 85 -4.20 22.42 1.04
N MET A 86 -4.63 21.59 0.09
CA MET A 86 -6.05 21.38 -0.21
C MET A 86 -6.79 20.74 0.97
N ALA A 87 -6.18 19.78 1.67
CA ALA A 87 -6.78 19.20 2.86
C ALA A 87 -6.94 20.24 3.99
N GLU A 88 -5.91 21.04 4.26
CA GLU A 88 -5.94 22.08 5.29
C GLU A 88 -7.01 23.15 5.01
N LYS A 89 -7.11 23.59 3.75
CA LYS A 89 -8.11 24.55 3.29
C LYS A 89 -9.55 24.06 3.48
N HIS A 90 -9.76 22.75 3.45
CA HIS A 90 -11.07 22.10 3.55
C HIS A 90 -11.29 21.35 4.87
N HIS A 91 -10.46 21.63 5.88
CA HIS A 91 -10.55 21.03 7.23
C HIS A 91 -10.50 19.50 7.23
N LEU A 92 -9.80 18.91 6.25
CA LEU A 92 -9.60 17.48 6.10
C LEU A 92 -8.21 17.09 6.58
N LYS A 93 -8.07 15.81 6.92
CA LYS A 93 -6.79 15.12 7.09
C LYS A 93 -6.46 14.31 5.84
N VAL A 94 -5.24 13.77 5.75
CA VAL A 94 -4.81 12.96 4.60
C VAL A 94 -4.20 11.64 5.06
N VAL A 95 -4.55 10.56 4.36
CA VAL A 95 -3.81 9.30 4.35
C VAL A 95 -3.06 9.24 3.02
N LEU A 96 -1.73 9.21 3.05
CA LEU A 96 -0.96 9.07 1.81
C LEU A 96 -0.85 7.59 1.43
N ASN A 97 -0.87 7.29 0.14
CA ASN A 97 -0.78 5.93 -0.37
C ASN A 97 0.40 5.83 -1.34
N TRP A 98 1.52 5.28 -0.88
CA TRP A 98 2.75 5.14 -1.65
C TRP A 98 2.61 4.01 -2.69
N PHE A 99 2.50 4.39 -3.96
CA PHE A 99 2.52 3.46 -5.09
C PHE A 99 3.95 3.36 -5.61
N GLY A 100 4.71 2.43 -5.03
CA GLY A 100 6.06 2.09 -5.43
C GLY A 100 6.06 1.07 -6.56
N HIS A 101 6.33 -0.18 -6.21
CA HIS A 101 6.32 -1.29 -7.16
C HIS A 101 4.92 -1.81 -7.42
N TYR A 102 4.12 -1.95 -6.36
CA TYR A 102 2.82 -2.59 -6.47
C TYR A 102 1.71 -1.57 -6.31
N ALA A 103 0.93 -1.46 -7.38
CA ALA A 103 -0.35 -0.79 -7.35
C ALA A 103 -1.41 -1.67 -8.03
N SER A 104 -2.59 -1.69 -7.42
CA SER A 104 -3.83 -2.23 -8.00
C SER A 104 -3.90 -3.75 -8.10
N GLY A 105 -3.12 -4.48 -7.26
CA GLY A 105 -3.33 -5.91 -7.09
C GLY A 105 -2.79 -6.77 -8.24
N ASP A 106 -2.18 -6.15 -9.25
CA ASP A 106 -1.68 -6.79 -10.47
C ASP A 106 -0.21 -7.20 -10.39
N GLY A 107 0.55 -6.63 -9.45
CA GLY A 107 1.96 -6.94 -9.31
C GLY A 107 2.88 -6.12 -10.25
N THR A 108 2.45 -4.94 -10.70
CA THR A 108 3.09 -4.25 -11.83
C THR A 108 3.65 -2.87 -11.50
N ILE A 109 4.86 -2.56 -12.00
CA ILE A 109 5.47 -1.22 -11.96
C ILE A 109 4.78 -0.20 -12.88
N TYR A 110 3.99 -0.67 -13.86
CA TYR A 110 3.09 0.15 -14.67
C TYR A 110 1.98 -0.69 -15.33
N GLY A 111 0.80 -0.09 -15.51
CA GLY A 111 -0.26 -0.62 -16.39
C GLY A 111 -0.20 -0.01 -17.79
N ASN A 112 0.08 1.30 -17.86
CA ASN A 112 0.32 2.05 -19.08
C ASN A 112 1.30 3.22 -18.80
N LEU A 113 1.85 3.81 -19.85
CA LEU A 113 2.85 4.88 -19.72
C LEU A 113 2.24 6.30 -19.59
N THR A 114 0.94 6.40 -19.30
CA THR A 114 0.25 7.69 -19.08
C THR A 114 -0.19 7.82 -17.62
N GLY A 115 -1.40 7.36 -17.31
CA GLY A 115 -2.02 7.47 -15.98
C GLY A 115 -1.58 6.38 -15.00
N GLU A 116 -0.94 5.31 -15.46
CA GLU A 116 -0.66 4.11 -14.66
C GLU A 116 0.82 3.77 -14.64
N LEU A 117 1.70 4.78 -14.68
CA LEU A 117 3.12 4.62 -14.42
C LEU A 117 3.38 4.80 -12.92
N TYR A 118 3.74 3.74 -12.22
CA TYR A 118 3.95 3.78 -10.76
C TYR A 118 5.42 3.96 -10.41
N ALA A 119 6.30 3.11 -10.94
CA ALA A 119 7.75 3.28 -10.80
C ALA A 119 8.30 4.27 -11.84
N PRO A 120 9.39 5.00 -11.55
CA PRO A 120 10.01 5.92 -12.50
C PRO A 120 10.40 5.28 -13.85
N MET A 121 10.29 6.03 -14.95
CA MET A 121 10.61 5.51 -16.30
C MET A 121 12.06 5.03 -16.45
N TYR A 122 13.00 5.59 -15.69
CA TYR A 122 14.39 5.13 -15.72
C TYR A 122 14.55 3.73 -15.11
N ILE A 123 13.61 3.25 -14.28
CA ILE A 123 13.53 1.86 -13.79
C ILE A 123 12.84 0.99 -14.84
N VAL A 124 11.76 1.50 -15.46
CA VAL A 124 11.02 0.78 -16.51
C VAL A 124 11.91 0.49 -17.73
N SER A 125 12.79 1.41 -18.11
CA SER A 125 13.61 1.29 -19.32
C SER A 125 14.97 0.58 -19.13
N ASP A 126 15.40 0.34 -17.89
CA ASP A 126 16.69 -0.29 -17.58
C ASP A 126 16.52 -1.69 -16.96
N GLU A 127 16.08 -2.65 -17.77
CA GLU A 127 15.94 -4.05 -17.34
C GLU A 127 17.28 -4.72 -16.97
N LYS A 128 18.41 -4.12 -17.35
CA LYS A 128 19.74 -4.64 -16.99
C LYS A 128 20.05 -4.37 -15.52
N THR A 129 19.77 -3.15 -15.06
CA THR A 129 19.95 -2.77 -13.65
C THR A 129 18.78 -3.23 -12.79
N TYR A 130 17.56 -3.25 -13.36
CA TYR A 130 16.31 -3.60 -12.70
C TYR A 130 15.64 -4.79 -13.41
N PRO A 131 16.13 -6.02 -13.21
CA PRO A 131 15.59 -7.21 -13.87
C PRO A 131 14.11 -7.40 -13.60
N ARG A 132 13.45 -8.07 -14.53
CA ARG A 132 12.02 -8.39 -14.45
C ARG A 132 11.79 -9.74 -13.76
N ALA A 133 10.66 -9.84 -13.08
CA ALA A 133 10.21 -11.07 -12.46
C ALA A 133 9.89 -12.11 -13.54
N VAL A 134 10.11 -13.38 -13.19
CA VAL A 134 9.94 -14.52 -14.08
C VAL A 134 8.95 -15.48 -13.44
N ASP A 135 7.98 -15.99 -14.19
CA ASP A 135 7.06 -17.01 -13.66
C ASP A 135 7.66 -18.43 -13.74
N GLY A 136 6.93 -19.41 -13.18
CA GLY A 136 7.33 -20.81 -13.14
C GLY A 136 7.42 -21.49 -14.51
N ASP A 137 6.90 -20.86 -15.58
CA ASP A 137 7.08 -21.31 -16.97
C ASP A 137 8.31 -20.66 -17.64
N GLY A 138 9.02 -19.79 -16.94
CA GLY A 138 10.18 -19.06 -17.45
C GLY A 138 9.80 -17.82 -18.26
N VAL A 139 8.53 -17.38 -18.21
CA VAL A 139 8.08 -16.17 -18.91
C VAL A 139 8.50 -14.94 -18.11
N ILE A 140 9.14 -14.01 -18.80
CA ILE A 140 9.56 -12.72 -18.24
C ILE A 140 8.38 -11.75 -18.33
N HIS A 141 8.01 -11.13 -17.20
CA HIS A 141 6.92 -10.15 -17.13
C HIS A 141 7.47 -8.73 -17.19
N HIS A 142 7.43 -8.10 -18.37
CA HIS A 142 8.07 -6.79 -18.64
C HIS A 142 7.62 -5.63 -17.73
N ASN A 143 6.44 -5.75 -17.12
CA ASN A 143 5.87 -4.77 -16.21
C ASN A 143 5.96 -5.19 -14.75
N ALA A 144 6.72 -6.23 -14.39
CA ALA A 144 6.97 -6.64 -13.00
C ALA A 144 8.47 -6.67 -12.75
N ALA A 145 8.97 -5.82 -11.85
CA ALA A 145 10.37 -5.84 -11.44
C ALA A 145 10.63 -6.92 -10.38
N SER A 146 11.80 -7.55 -10.42
CA SER A 146 12.19 -8.52 -9.41
C SER A 146 12.81 -7.79 -8.20
N TYR A 147 12.16 -7.93 -7.04
CA TYR A 147 12.62 -7.35 -5.78
C TYR A 147 13.69 -8.17 -5.07
N ASP A 148 14.19 -9.22 -5.71
CA ASP A 148 15.35 -9.98 -5.24
C ASP A 148 16.69 -9.37 -5.66
N TYR A 149 16.66 -8.27 -6.39
CA TYR A 149 17.84 -7.53 -6.83
C TYR A 149 18.01 -6.25 -5.99
N GLU A 150 19.15 -6.14 -5.31
CA GLU A 150 19.47 -4.98 -4.44
C GLU A 150 19.33 -3.59 -5.10
N PRO A 151 19.61 -3.38 -6.41
CA PRO A 151 19.45 -2.06 -7.01
C PRO A 151 18.05 -1.46 -6.92
N ILE A 152 16.98 -2.25 -7.04
CA ILE A 152 15.61 -1.70 -6.96
C ILE A 152 15.24 -1.37 -5.52
N ILE A 153 15.53 -2.29 -4.58
CA ILE A 153 15.28 -2.08 -3.14
C ILE A 153 16.03 -0.85 -2.64
N GLY A 154 17.32 -0.75 -2.95
CA GLY A 154 18.13 0.40 -2.55
C GLY A 154 17.62 1.71 -3.15
N ARG A 155 17.09 1.68 -4.38
CA ARG A 155 16.55 2.87 -5.04
C ARG A 155 15.24 3.31 -4.39
N GLU A 156 14.33 2.37 -4.11
CA GLU A 156 13.06 2.65 -3.45
C GLU A 156 13.25 3.13 -2.02
N ILE A 157 14.11 2.48 -1.23
CA ILE A 157 14.46 2.92 0.12
C ILE A 157 14.88 4.38 0.11
N ALA A 158 15.76 4.77 -0.82
CA ALA A 158 16.26 6.13 -0.85
C ALA A 158 15.18 7.14 -1.32
N ALA A 159 14.25 6.74 -2.20
CA ALA A 159 13.11 7.58 -2.57
C ALA A 159 12.09 7.72 -1.42
N PHE A 160 11.73 6.61 -0.78
CA PHE A 160 10.83 6.60 0.37
C PHE A 160 11.41 7.40 1.54
N ARG A 161 12.72 7.34 1.79
CA ARG A 161 13.39 8.20 2.78
C ARG A 161 13.27 9.68 2.44
N ALA A 162 13.46 10.07 1.18
CA ALA A 162 13.31 11.46 0.75
C ALA A 162 11.85 11.94 0.91
N PHE A 163 10.89 11.08 0.55
CA PHE A 163 9.46 11.28 0.78
C PHE A 163 9.13 11.49 2.27
N MET A 164 9.61 10.61 3.15
CA MET A 164 9.44 10.75 4.60
C MET A 164 10.11 12.01 5.16
N GLN A 165 11.28 12.38 4.64
CA GLN A 165 12.01 13.58 5.04
C GLN A 165 11.23 14.85 4.68
N HIS A 166 10.60 14.88 3.51
CA HIS A 166 9.73 15.98 3.09
C HIS A 166 8.49 16.07 3.98
N ILE A 167 7.79 14.96 4.23
CA ILE A 167 6.62 14.92 5.12
C ILE A 167 6.96 15.46 6.51
N MET A 168 8.10 15.04 7.07
CA MET A 168 8.57 15.56 8.36
C MET A 168 8.73 17.08 8.34
N GLN A 169 9.31 17.63 7.27
CA GLN A 169 9.56 19.06 7.13
C GLN A 169 8.26 19.87 7.03
N VAL A 170 7.28 19.38 6.26
CA VAL A 170 6.05 20.14 5.97
C VAL A 170 4.90 19.88 6.94
N ASP A 171 4.89 18.75 7.67
CA ASP A 171 3.73 18.32 8.46
C ASP A 171 4.01 17.99 9.94
N SER A 172 5.26 18.00 10.40
CA SER A 172 5.58 17.67 11.81
C SER A 172 4.93 18.58 12.86
N GLN A 173 4.42 19.76 12.47
CA GLN A 173 3.73 20.68 13.36
C GLN A 173 2.20 20.63 13.21
N THR A 174 1.71 20.35 12.00
CA THR A 174 0.27 20.41 11.66
C THR A 174 -0.44 19.07 11.79
N HIS A 175 0.29 17.96 11.65
CA HIS A 175 -0.25 16.60 11.68
C HIS A 175 -1.48 16.44 10.78
N THR A 176 -1.45 17.05 9.60
CA THR A 176 -2.49 16.94 8.56
C THR A 176 -2.45 15.54 7.94
N ILE A 177 -1.25 14.97 7.77
CA ILE A 177 -1.05 13.60 7.31
C ILE A 177 -1.18 12.68 8.53
N LEU A 178 -2.04 11.66 8.43
CA LEU A 178 -2.37 10.75 9.54
C LEU A 178 -1.53 9.48 9.54
N MET A 179 -1.35 8.90 8.37
CA MET A 179 -0.68 7.61 8.17
C MET A 179 -0.30 7.46 6.70
N ILE A 180 0.52 6.46 6.43
CA ILE A 180 0.99 6.14 5.08
C ILE A 180 0.67 4.66 4.80
N GLN A 181 -0.09 4.40 3.75
CA GLN A 181 -0.12 3.08 3.14
C GLN A 181 1.18 2.92 2.36
N VAL A 182 1.95 1.89 2.68
CA VAL A 182 3.17 1.55 1.94
C VAL A 182 2.79 0.47 0.93
N GLU A 183 3.07 0.69 -0.35
CA GLU A 183 2.55 -0.12 -1.46
C GLU A 183 1.03 -0.22 -1.50
N ASN A 184 0.49 -0.91 -2.52
CA ASN A 184 -0.93 -1.14 -2.66
C ASN A 184 -1.24 -2.51 -3.26
N GLU A 185 -1.93 -3.35 -2.49
CA GLU A 185 -2.36 -4.70 -2.88
C GLU A 185 -1.19 -5.54 -3.42
N ILE A 186 -0.23 -5.84 -2.54
CA ILE A 186 1.01 -6.53 -2.90
C ILE A 186 0.72 -7.92 -3.47
N ALA A 187 1.26 -8.22 -4.65
CA ALA A 187 1.24 -9.54 -5.24
C ALA A 187 2.45 -9.71 -6.17
N VAL A 188 3.08 -10.89 -6.21
CA VAL A 188 4.17 -11.11 -7.19
C VAL A 188 3.64 -11.04 -8.63
N PHE A 189 2.57 -11.78 -8.90
CA PHE A 189 1.83 -11.73 -10.16
C PHE A 189 0.34 -11.75 -9.84
N GLY A 190 -0.36 -10.65 -10.13
CA GLY A 190 -1.75 -10.48 -9.73
C GLY A 190 -2.79 -11.06 -10.69
N VAL A 191 -2.38 -11.40 -11.91
CA VAL A 191 -3.29 -11.78 -13.02
C VAL A 191 -3.99 -13.12 -12.81
N ASP A 192 -3.30 -14.13 -12.27
CA ASP A 192 -3.87 -15.44 -11.97
C ASP A 192 -3.34 -15.97 -10.63
N ARG A 193 -3.97 -15.47 -9.57
CA ARG A 193 -3.61 -15.74 -8.18
C ARG A 193 -3.78 -17.20 -7.77
N LYS A 194 -4.49 -18.02 -8.56
CA LYS A 194 -4.71 -19.45 -8.29
C LYS A 194 -3.73 -20.36 -9.02
N ASN A 195 -2.91 -19.83 -9.91
CA ASN A 195 -1.90 -20.59 -10.62
C ASN A 195 -0.60 -20.68 -9.81
N PRO A 196 -0.19 -21.87 -9.34
CA PRO A 196 1.03 -22.01 -8.53
C PRO A 196 2.30 -21.53 -9.21
N LYS A 197 2.34 -21.56 -10.55
CA LYS A 197 3.50 -21.04 -11.31
C LYS A 197 3.65 -19.53 -11.20
N MET A 198 2.63 -18.83 -10.72
CA MET A 198 2.61 -17.38 -10.54
C MET A 198 2.67 -16.96 -9.06
N TRP A 199 2.93 -17.91 -8.16
CA TRP A 199 2.93 -17.60 -6.72
C TRP A 199 4.21 -16.92 -6.24
N ARG A 200 5.33 -17.05 -6.96
CA ARG A 200 6.59 -16.40 -6.64
C ARG A 200 7.35 -15.99 -7.90
N ASP A 201 8.39 -15.18 -7.71
CA ASP A 201 9.35 -14.91 -8.76
C ASP A 201 10.31 -16.11 -8.89
N HIS A 202 10.56 -16.53 -10.11
CA HIS A 202 11.45 -17.64 -10.48
C HIS A 202 12.77 -17.14 -11.10
N SER A 203 13.05 -15.84 -11.02
CA SER A 203 14.33 -15.26 -11.46
C SER A 203 15.53 -15.99 -10.80
N PRO A 204 16.73 -15.96 -11.40
CA PRO A 204 17.89 -16.64 -10.84
C PRO A 204 18.22 -16.22 -9.40
N ALA A 205 18.08 -14.93 -9.08
CA ALA A 205 18.30 -14.41 -7.73
C ALA A 205 17.27 -14.95 -6.73
N THR A 206 15.98 -14.90 -7.10
CA THR A 206 14.89 -15.41 -6.27
C THR A 206 15.00 -16.91 -6.03
N SER A 207 15.21 -17.68 -7.09
CA SER A 207 15.33 -19.14 -7.01
C SER A 207 16.53 -19.57 -6.15
N LYS A 208 17.63 -18.79 -6.18
CA LYS A 208 18.74 -19.00 -5.26
C LYS A 208 18.33 -18.72 -3.81
N ARG A 209 17.66 -17.60 -3.52
CA ARG A 209 17.23 -17.25 -2.16
C ARG A 209 16.24 -18.26 -1.59
N PHE A 210 15.29 -18.70 -2.41
CA PHE A 210 14.33 -19.77 -2.10
C PHE A 210 15.06 -21.02 -1.61
N ALA A 211 16.06 -21.49 -2.37
CA ALA A 211 16.83 -22.68 -2.02
C ALA A 211 17.75 -22.47 -0.80
N ASP A 212 18.47 -21.34 -0.73
CA ASP A 212 19.39 -21.03 0.36
C ASP A 212 18.69 -20.94 1.72
N ASN A 213 17.41 -20.51 1.74
CA ASN A 213 16.59 -20.45 2.95
C ASN A 213 15.77 -21.72 3.21
N GLY A 214 15.93 -22.76 2.38
CA GLY A 214 15.30 -24.07 2.57
C GLY A 214 13.78 -24.07 2.38
N PHE A 215 13.24 -23.12 1.61
CA PHE A 215 11.81 -23.13 1.30
C PHE A 215 11.47 -24.27 0.32
N THR A 216 10.25 -24.78 0.45
CA THR A 216 9.67 -25.78 -0.45
C THR A 216 8.24 -25.42 -0.88
N ASP A 217 7.74 -24.27 -0.43
CA ASP A 217 6.37 -23.79 -0.60
C ASP A 217 6.45 -22.35 -1.10
N ASP A 218 5.96 -22.13 -2.32
CA ASP A 218 6.07 -20.85 -3.01
C ASP A 218 5.25 -19.75 -2.33
N LEU A 219 4.08 -20.07 -1.74
CA LEU A 219 3.25 -19.07 -1.04
C LEU A 219 3.92 -18.60 0.24
N LYS A 220 4.48 -19.54 1.03
CA LYS A 220 5.23 -19.19 2.25
C LYS A 220 6.48 -18.38 1.92
N PHE A 221 7.19 -18.78 0.87
CA PHE A 221 8.36 -18.03 0.42
C PHE A 221 7.97 -16.62 -0.01
N SER A 222 6.96 -16.44 -0.87
CA SER A 222 6.55 -15.11 -1.34
C SER A 222 6.09 -14.20 -0.22
N ALA A 223 5.30 -14.70 0.74
CA ALA A 223 4.90 -13.92 1.90
C ALA A 223 6.12 -13.51 2.76
N TRP A 224 7.05 -14.44 2.98
CA TRP A 224 8.28 -14.14 3.74
C TRP A 224 9.18 -13.15 2.98
N ASP A 225 9.41 -13.36 1.70
CA ASP A 225 10.38 -12.59 0.93
C ASP A 225 9.92 -11.15 0.73
N LEU A 226 8.67 -10.95 0.29
CA LEU A 226 8.12 -9.60 0.13
C LEU A 226 8.05 -8.86 1.47
N SER A 227 7.69 -9.52 2.56
CA SER A 227 7.66 -8.87 3.87
C SER A 227 9.06 -8.58 4.44
N TYR A 228 9.93 -9.58 4.53
CA TYR A 228 11.21 -9.49 5.22
C TYR A 228 12.31 -8.89 4.34
N HIS A 229 12.44 -9.34 3.09
CA HIS A 229 13.51 -8.89 2.20
C HIS A 229 13.24 -7.51 1.61
N TRP A 230 11.98 -7.10 1.50
CA TRP A 230 11.60 -5.84 0.87
C TRP A 230 10.89 -4.86 1.81
N ILE A 231 9.63 -5.10 2.17
CA ILE A 231 8.77 -4.13 2.89
C ILE A 231 9.35 -3.72 4.23
N ARG A 232 9.89 -4.66 4.99
CA ARG A 232 10.56 -4.39 6.26
C ARG A 232 11.63 -3.32 6.10
N ARG A 233 12.46 -3.40 5.06
CA ARG A 233 13.58 -2.47 4.86
C ARG A 233 13.11 -1.06 4.49
N ILE A 234 12.03 -0.94 3.72
CA ILE A 234 11.41 0.35 3.38
C ILE A 234 10.80 0.98 4.62
N THR A 235 10.00 0.21 5.37
CA THR A 235 9.31 0.70 6.56
C THR A 235 10.26 1.01 7.71
N GLU A 236 11.33 0.24 7.92
CA GLU A 236 12.43 0.58 8.85
C GLU A 236 13.09 1.90 8.43
N ALA A 237 13.49 2.03 7.17
CA ALA A 237 14.18 3.22 6.67
C ALA A 237 13.32 4.49 6.74
N GLY A 238 12.00 4.38 6.52
CA GLY A 238 11.08 5.51 6.64
C GLY A 238 10.80 5.89 8.10
N ALA A 239 10.64 4.90 8.98
CA ALA A 239 10.37 5.13 10.41
C ALA A 239 11.57 5.75 11.14
N GLU A 240 12.80 5.48 10.69
CA GLU A 240 14.00 6.18 11.16
C GLU A 240 13.95 7.69 10.91
N VAL A 241 13.29 8.13 9.84
CA VAL A 241 13.17 9.54 9.45
C VAL A 241 11.99 10.19 10.18
N TYR A 242 10.79 9.61 10.03
CA TYR A 242 9.59 10.14 10.67
C TYR A 242 8.61 8.99 10.99
N PRO A 243 8.46 8.60 12.27
CA PRO A 243 7.71 7.41 12.67
C PRO A 243 6.20 7.66 12.77
N ILE A 244 5.61 8.23 11.72
CA ILE A 244 4.16 8.26 11.52
C ILE A 244 3.64 6.83 11.26
N PRO A 245 2.38 6.48 11.60
CA PRO A 245 1.88 5.13 11.36
C PRO A 245 1.97 4.70 9.89
N PHE A 246 2.55 3.54 9.66
CA PHE A 246 2.50 2.84 8.37
C PHE A 246 1.51 1.69 8.40
N PHE A 247 0.89 1.39 7.27
CA PHE A 247 0.05 0.22 7.10
C PHE A 247 0.15 -0.37 5.68
N HIS A 248 -0.39 -1.56 5.50
CA HIS A 248 -0.57 -2.21 4.20
C HIS A 248 -2.04 -2.54 4.00
N ASN A 249 -2.45 -2.77 2.75
CA ASN A 249 -3.76 -3.30 2.42
C ASN A 249 -3.65 -4.57 1.58
N TYR A 250 -4.61 -5.47 1.76
CA TYR A 250 -4.72 -6.72 0.99
C TYR A 250 -6.04 -6.79 0.24
N VAL A 251 -6.03 -7.43 -0.93
CA VAL A 251 -7.28 -7.81 -1.60
C VAL A 251 -7.85 -8.98 -0.81
N GLY A 252 -8.95 -8.76 -0.07
CA GLY A 252 -9.48 -9.78 0.85
C GLY A 252 -9.66 -11.16 0.19
N GLY A 253 -9.52 -12.23 0.97
CA GLY A 253 -9.64 -13.61 0.50
C GLY A 253 -8.62 -14.54 1.17
N GLU A 254 -8.58 -15.79 0.69
CA GLU A 254 -7.64 -16.82 1.13
C GLU A 254 -7.24 -17.68 -0.08
N ILE A 255 -5.93 -17.87 -0.30
CA ILE A 255 -5.41 -18.79 -1.34
C ILE A 255 -5.17 -20.19 -0.77
N ALA A 256 -4.86 -20.27 0.53
CA ALA A 256 -4.64 -21.51 1.27
C ALA A 256 -5.16 -21.36 2.70
N ASP A 257 -5.55 -22.48 3.34
CA ASP A 257 -6.20 -22.51 4.67
C ASP A 257 -5.42 -21.80 5.79
N TRP A 258 -4.10 -21.62 5.64
CA TRP A 258 -3.24 -20.98 6.64
C TRP A 258 -3.02 -19.48 6.37
N MET A 259 -3.43 -18.97 5.22
CA MET A 259 -3.06 -17.67 4.69
C MET A 259 -4.25 -16.72 4.74
N VAL A 260 -4.08 -15.57 5.38
CA VAL A 260 -5.08 -14.49 5.38
C VAL A 260 -4.62 -13.40 4.42
N GLY A 261 -5.22 -13.39 3.23
CA GLY A 261 -4.88 -12.54 2.10
C GLY A 261 -5.24 -13.21 0.77
N GLY A 262 -5.70 -12.43 -0.19
CA GLY A 262 -6.29 -12.93 -1.44
C GLY A 262 -5.32 -12.95 -2.63
N ALA A 263 -4.06 -12.56 -2.44
CA ALA A 263 -3.02 -12.60 -3.46
C ALA A 263 -1.72 -13.27 -2.97
N PRO A 264 -0.93 -13.93 -3.86
CA PRO A 264 0.34 -14.53 -3.48
C PRO A 264 1.29 -13.48 -2.90
N GLY A 265 1.71 -13.69 -1.66
CA GLY A 265 2.49 -12.72 -0.90
C GLY A 265 1.69 -11.98 0.18
N GLU A 266 0.36 -12.05 0.20
CA GLU A 266 -0.49 -11.44 1.23
C GLU A 266 -0.72 -12.43 2.39
N ASP A 267 0.10 -12.37 3.44
CA ASP A 267 -0.21 -13.08 4.69
C ASP A 267 -0.13 -12.14 5.89
N VAL A 268 -1.25 -11.99 6.59
CA VAL A 268 -1.37 -11.06 7.72
C VAL A 268 -0.38 -11.41 8.83
N GLN A 269 -0.27 -12.70 9.16
CA GLN A 269 0.59 -13.13 10.27
C GLN A 269 2.06 -12.86 9.95
N THR A 270 2.51 -13.25 8.76
CA THR A 270 3.89 -13.08 8.32
C THR A 270 4.30 -11.60 8.31
N TYR A 271 3.48 -10.70 7.79
CA TYR A 271 3.81 -9.27 7.73
C TYR A 271 3.82 -8.61 9.11
N LEU A 272 2.85 -8.94 9.98
CA LEU A 272 2.85 -8.45 11.37
C LEU A 272 3.99 -9.05 12.24
N GLN A 273 4.67 -10.08 11.76
CA GLN A 273 5.87 -10.63 12.39
C GLN A 273 7.15 -9.99 11.83
N ASN A 274 7.24 -9.86 10.51
CA ASN A 274 8.47 -9.42 9.84
C ASN A 274 8.63 -7.90 9.78
N CYS A 275 7.53 -7.13 9.78
CA CYS A 275 7.54 -5.68 9.58
C CYS A 275 7.11 -4.96 10.87
N PRO A 276 8.03 -4.67 11.81
CA PRO A 276 7.68 -4.11 13.13
C PRO A 276 7.10 -2.69 13.07
N HIS A 277 7.32 -1.96 11.99
CA HIS A 277 6.81 -0.60 11.78
C HIS A 277 5.43 -0.56 11.09
N ILE A 278 4.90 -1.71 10.66
CA ILE A 278 3.52 -1.80 10.17
C ILE A 278 2.55 -1.87 11.34
N SER A 279 1.66 -0.88 11.41
CA SER A 279 0.72 -0.72 12.51
C SER A 279 -0.47 -1.69 12.42
N PHE A 280 -0.95 -1.95 11.21
CA PHE A 280 -2.04 -2.88 10.93
C PHE A 280 -2.02 -3.25 9.44
N ILE A 281 -2.83 -4.25 9.09
CA ILE A 281 -3.15 -4.59 7.71
C ILE A 281 -4.63 -4.30 7.48
N GLY A 282 -4.89 -3.52 6.45
CA GLY A 282 -6.18 -3.19 5.90
C GLY A 282 -6.64 -4.23 4.88
N VAL A 283 -7.94 -4.23 4.59
CA VAL A 283 -8.54 -5.19 3.67
C VAL A 283 -9.38 -4.41 2.67
N ASN A 284 -8.97 -4.47 1.41
CA ASN A 284 -9.76 -4.00 0.29
C ASN A 284 -10.91 -5.00 0.07
N SER A 285 -12.12 -4.54 0.40
CA SER A 285 -13.35 -5.32 0.24
C SER A 285 -14.18 -4.74 -0.91
N TYR A 286 -14.22 -5.48 -2.01
CA TYR A 286 -15.01 -5.11 -3.20
C TYR A 286 -16.39 -5.80 -3.23
N PHE A 287 -16.57 -6.90 -2.48
CA PHE A 287 -17.81 -7.67 -2.45
C PHE A 287 -18.31 -7.87 -1.01
N CYS A 288 -19.45 -7.23 -0.68
CA CYS A 288 -20.05 -7.30 0.67
C CYS A 288 -20.47 -8.72 1.11
N ALA A 289 -20.70 -9.65 0.19
CA ALA A 289 -21.26 -10.98 0.48
C ALA A 289 -20.24 -11.97 1.06
N GLU A 290 -18.94 -11.73 0.87
CA GLU A 290 -17.89 -12.68 1.28
C GLU A 290 -17.59 -12.63 2.79
N TRP A 291 -18.11 -11.61 3.50
CA TRP A 291 -17.74 -11.34 4.91
C TRP A 291 -18.88 -11.51 5.93
N ARG A 292 -20.12 -11.68 5.47
CA ARG A 292 -21.30 -11.86 6.33
C ARG A 292 -21.97 -13.18 5.95
N PRO A 293 -21.77 -14.27 6.73
CA PRO A 293 -22.44 -15.55 6.49
C PRO A 293 -23.98 -15.43 6.40
N ASP A 294 -24.54 -14.34 6.92
CA ASP A 294 -25.97 -14.07 7.02
C ASP A 294 -26.56 -13.20 5.89
N TYR A 295 -25.77 -12.76 4.90
CA TYR A 295 -26.24 -11.89 3.80
C TYR A 295 -26.99 -10.61 4.26
N SER A 296 -26.74 -10.12 5.49
CA SER A 296 -27.51 -9.03 6.11
C SER A 296 -27.49 -7.70 5.35
N CYS A 297 -26.49 -7.47 4.49
CA CYS A 297 -26.40 -6.29 3.63
C CYS A 297 -27.40 -6.30 2.45
N GLY A 298 -28.02 -7.44 2.12
CA GLY A 298 -28.98 -7.58 1.02
C GLY A 298 -30.44 -7.28 1.39
N ARG A 299 -30.76 -7.07 2.67
CA ARG A 299 -32.12 -6.72 3.10
C ARG A 299 -32.30 -5.20 3.06
N ARG A 300 -33.29 -4.72 2.29
CA ARG A 300 -33.83 -3.36 2.42
C ARG A 300 -34.32 -3.18 3.86
N ILE A 301 -33.49 -2.67 4.77
CA ILE A 301 -33.82 -1.84 5.93
C ILE A 301 -32.51 -1.20 6.44
N ARG A 302 -32.49 0.15 6.40
CA ARG A 302 -31.74 1.10 7.25
C ARG A 302 -30.41 0.62 7.87
N CYS A 303 -29.32 0.74 7.11
CA CYS A 303 -28.00 1.08 7.65
C CYS A 303 -27.67 2.53 7.21
N PRO A 304 -27.22 3.44 8.10
CA PRO A 304 -26.69 4.75 7.69
C PRO A 304 -25.26 4.69 7.13
N ASP A 305 -24.69 3.50 6.94
CA ASP A 305 -23.24 3.36 6.77
C ASP A 305 -22.86 3.14 5.30
N PHE A 306 -22.34 4.23 4.72
CA PHE A 306 -21.32 4.33 3.68
C PHE A 306 -20.86 3.01 3.04
N CYS A 307 -21.35 2.71 1.82
CA CYS A 307 -20.53 2.05 0.81
C CYS A 307 -19.66 3.13 0.15
N ALA A 308 -18.48 3.36 0.70
CA ALA A 308 -17.40 4.02 0.01
C ALA A 308 -16.17 3.11 0.08
N LEU A 309 -15.49 2.97 -1.06
CA LEU A 309 -14.26 2.21 -1.24
C LEU A 309 -13.28 2.41 -0.07
N GLY A 310 -12.79 1.29 0.49
CA GLY A 310 -11.63 1.27 1.37
C GLY A 310 -11.87 1.69 2.82
N VAL A 311 -12.81 1.07 3.53
CA VAL A 311 -12.75 1.06 5.00
C VAL A 311 -11.92 -0.13 5.44
N ASP A 312 -10.61 0.09 5.59
CA ASP A 312 -9.69 -0.90 6.14
C ASP A 312 -10.08 -1.23 7.59
N ARG A 313 -10.62 -2.43 7.81
CA ARG A 313 -10.77 -2.95 9.17
C ARG A 313 -9.42 -3.48 9.63
N ILE A 314 -8.91 -2.95 10.74
CA ILE A 314 -7.64 -3.36 11.37
C ILE A 314 -7.65 -4.88 11.62
N LEU A 315 -6.88 -5.63 10.84
CA LEU A 315 -6.42 -6.96 11.23
C LEU A 315 -5.20 -6.77 12.13
N SER A 316 -5.37 -7.01 13.42
CA SER A 316 -4.30 -6.93 14.42
C SER A 316 -4.20 -8.26 15.17
N ARG A 317 -3.04 -8.52 15.81
CA ARG A 317 -2.77 -9.71 16.61
C ARG A 317 -3.86 -9.92 17.68
N ILE A 318 -4.89 -10.66 17.32
CA ILE A 318 -5.87 -11.23 18.23
C ILE A 318 -5.92 -12.71 17.85
N GLN A 319 -5.38 -13.56 18.73
CA GLN A 319 -5.61 -15.00 18.68
C GLN A 319 -7.12 -15.29 18.59
N PRO A 320 -7.53 -16.39 17.94
CA PRO A 320 -8.94 -16.74 17.80
C PRO A 320 -9.52 -17.01 19.19
N ALA A 321 -10.27 -16.04 19.73
CA ALA A 321 -10.99 -16.19 20.97
C ALA A 321 -12.48 -16.01 20.70
N LEU A 322 -13.16 -17.16 20.68
CA LEU A 322 -14.58 -17.37 20.94
C LEU A 322 -15.58 -16.67 20.01
N CYS A 323 -16.07 -17.43 19.03
CA CYS A 323 -17.50 -17.42 18.74
C CYS A 323 -18.24 -18.03 19.94
N LEU A 324 -18.94 -17.19 20.70
CA LEU A 324 -20.05 -17.63 21.54
C LEU A 324 -21.33 -17.03 20.95
N GLU A 325 -22.18 -17.97 20.55
CA GLU A 325 -23.59 -17.92 20.11
C GLU A 325 -23.92 -17.26 18.77
#